data_AF-A0A847FE00-F1
#
_entry.id   AF-A0A847FE00-F1
#
_cell.length_a   1.000
_cell.length_b   1.000
_cell.length_c   1.000
_cell.angle_alpha   90.00
_cell.angle_beta   90.00
_cell.angle_gamma   90.00
#
_symmetry.space_group_name_H-M   'P 1'
#
loop_
_entity.id
_entity.type
_entity.pdbx_description
1 polymer ?
#
loop_
_entity_poly.entity_id
_entity_poly.type
_entity_poly.pdbx_seq_one_letter_code
_entity_poly.pdbx_strand_id
1 'polypeptide(L)'
;MEELPEPGDRYFEAVLQVINDSIDRMVKSQEERHFYESLLAGGNHTAANVITYCEAMKNIYGEGSASKSLELTKLFTLLMLVQSYRWLSEHNTQTDESEDSAKAAAANVLALFGDDEDRNIELFLKMKTQFDYDSDHHTSMVHMGGLMLGWAAEAMGQKCVDWENTKFPVKSMSTLTHSGAVLDSSPMRSPGDIKALWACHGLGCKVMMEHYEGKKADSNASANNPESA
;
A
#
# COMPACT_ATOMS: atom_id res chain seq x y z
N MET A 1 -9.62 21.60 6.30
CA MET A 1 -9.42 20.43 5.43
C MET A 1 -10.78 20.18 4.80
N GLU A 2 -10.92 20.38 3.50
CA GLU A 2 -12.13 19.95 2.80
C GLU A 2 -12.15 18.42 2.83
N GLU A 3 -13.26 17.84 3.31
CA GLU A 3 -13.50 16.41 3.19
C GLU A 3 -13.71 16.09 1.71
N LEU A 4 -12.80 15.29 1.16
CA LEU A 4 -12.90 14.80 -0.20
C LEU A 4 -14.10 13.82 -0.26
N PRO A 5 -14.94 13.87 -1.32
CA PRO A 5 -16.05 12.93 -1.46
C PRO A 5 -15.56 11.49 -1.40
N GLU A 6 -16.36 10.61 -0.77
CA GLU A 6 -16.04 9.19 -0.67
C GLU A 6 -15.91 8.56 -2.07
N PRO A 7 -14.81 7.85 -2.37
CA PRO A 7 -14.68 7.11 -3.61
C PRO A 7 -15.69 5.96 -3.62
N GLY A 8 -16.49 5.85 -4.68
CA GLY A 8 -17.52 4.81 -4.83
C GLY A 8 -17.33 3.97 -6.09
N ASP A 9 -16.41 3.01 -6.06
CA ASP A 9 -16.32 1.97 -7.09
C ASP A 9 -16.56 0.59 -6.47
N ARG A 10 -17.65 -0.04 -6.91
CA ARG A 10 -18.15 -1.36 -6.51
C ARG A 10 -17.08 -2.46 -6.53
N TYR A 11 -16.05 -2.34 -7.38
CA TYR A 11 -14.99 -3.35 -7.45
C TYR A 11 -14.09 -3.31 -6.21
N PHE A 12 -13.83 -2.14 -5.62
CA PHE A 12 -13.06 -2.05 -4.38
C PHE A 12 -13.84 -2.58 -3.17
N GLU A 13 -15.17 -2.39 -3.13
CA GLU A 13 -16.02 -3.00 -2.11
C GLU A 13 -15.99 -4.53 -2.20
N ALA A 14 -16.13 -5.08 -3.41
CA ALA A 14 -16.07 -6.51 -3.64
C ALA A 14 -14.70 -7.11 -3.31
N VAL A 15 -13.60 -6.44 -3.70
CA VAL A 15 -12.23 -6.86 -3.36
C VAL A 15 -12.03 -6.84 -1.86
N LEU A 16 -12.44 -5.77 -1.16
CA LEU A 16 -12.33 -5.66 0.29
C LEU A 16 -13.02 -6.84 0.99
N GLN A 17 -14.23 -7.19 0.55
CA GLN A 17 -14.97 -8.33 1.10
C GLN A 17 -14.23 -9.66 0.88
N VAL A 18 -13.77 -9.92 -0.34
CA VAL A 18 -13.07 -11.17 -0.70
C VAL A 18 -11.79 -11.35 0.12
N ILE A 19 -11.02 -10.27 0.32
CA ILE A 19 -9.77 -10.36 1.10
C ILE A 19 -10.05 -10.48 2.60
N ASN A 20 -11.09 -9.82 3.13
CA ASN A 20 -11.52 -10.05 4.51
C ASN A 20 -11.91 -11.51 4.76
N ASP A 21 -12.65 -12.15 3.85
CA ASP A 21 -12.99 -13.57 3.94
C ASP A 21 -11.73 -14.46 3.93
N SER A 22 -10.69 -14.07 3.17
CA SER A 22 -9.39 -14.73 3.19
C SER A 22 -8.68 -14.57 4.53
N ILE A 23 -8.68 -13.37 5.11
CA ILE A 23 -8.10 -13.11 6.44
C ILE A 23 -8.80 -13.97 7.49
N ASP A 24 -10.13 -13.99 7.52
CA ASP A 24 -10.92 -14.77 8.49
C ASP A 24 -10.60 -16.27 8.45
N ARG A 25 -10.34 -16.79 7.25
CA ARG A 25 -10.02 -18.19 7.01
C ARG A 25 -8.57 -18.54 7.35
N MET A 26 -7.62 -17.64 7.07
CA MET A 26 -6.19 -17.92 7.18
C MET A 26 -5.62 -17.54 8.55
N VAL A 27 -6.16 -16.49 9.18
CA VAL A 27 -5.59 -15.87 10.38
C VAL A 27 -6.43 -16.21 11.60
N LYS A 28 -5.83 -17.01 12.49
CA LYS A 28 -6.51 -17.54 13.69
C LYS A 28 -6.44 -16.58 14.88
N SER A 29 -5.36 -15.81 14.99
CA SER A 29 -5.21 -14.82 16.06
C SER A 29 -6.09 -13.62 15.78
N GLN A 30 -6.90 -13.21 16.75
CA GLN A 30 -7.76 -12.03 16.62
C GLN A 30 -6.93 -10.74 16.49
N GLU A 31 -5.85 -10.62 17.25
CA GLU A 31 -4.95 -9.48 17.19
C GLU A 31 -4.28 -9.37 15.81
N GLU A 32 -3.79 -10.50 15.29
CA GLU A 32 -3.16 -10.55 13.97
C GLU A 32 -4.17 -10.27 12.84
N ARG A 33 -5.40 -10.79 12.99
CA ARG A 33 -6.51 -10.48 12.07
C ARG A 33 -6.79 -8.99 12.05
N HIS A 34 -6.95 -8.36 13.21
CA HIS A 34 -7.19 -6.92 13.29
C HIS A 34 -6.09 -6.11 12.61
N PHE A 35 -4.84 -6.54 12.74
CA PHE A 35 -3.72 -5.90 12.04
C PHE A 35 -3.88 -6.00 10.51
N TYR A 36 -4.09 -7.20 9.95
CA TYR A 36 -4.23 -7.35 8.51
C TYR A 36 -5.47 -6.66 7.94
N GLU A 37 -6.62 -6.72 8.62
CA GLU A 37 -7.83 -6.02 8.19
C GLU A 37 -7.62 -4.50 8.19
N SER A 38 -6.82 -3.97 9.12
CA SER A 38 -6.50 -2.54 9.16
C SER A 38 -5.56 -2.13 8.03
N LEU A 39 -4.55 -2.95 7.72
CA LEU A 39 -3.71 -2.75 6.53
C LEU A 39 -4.53 -2.78 5.24
N LEU A 40 -5.46 -3.74 5.13
CA LEU A 40 -6.37 -3.88 3.99
C LEU A 40 -7.29 -2.67 3.87
N ALA A 41 -7.90 -2.22 4.97
CA ALA A 41 -8.79 -1.06 4.98
C ALA A 41 -8.06 0.20 4.48
N GLY A 42 -6.86 0.48 5.02
CA GLY A 42 -6.04 1.60 4.57
C GLY A 42 -5.61 1.47 3.10
N GLY A 43 -5.13 0.31 2.69
CA GLY A 43 -4.69 0.04 1.31
C GLY A 43 -5.81 0.17 0.29
N ASN A 44 -6.98 -0.43 0.58
CA ASN A 44 -8.16 -0.35 -0.26
C ASN A 44 -8.67 1.11 -0.37
N HIS A 45 -8.68 1.84 0.74
CA HIS A 45 -9.06 3.25 0.75
C HIS A 45 -8.08 4.09 -0.10
N THR A 46 -6.77 3.91 0.06
CA THR A 46 -5.79 4.62 -0.76
C THR A 46 -5.96 4.27 -2.24
N ALA A 47 -6.13 2.99 -2.60
CA ALA A 47 -6.33 2.55 -3.98
C ALA A 47 -7.52 3.24 -4.65
N ALA A 48 -8.67 3.25 -3.98
CA ALA A 48 -9.89 3.87 -4.49
C ALA A 48 -9.76 5.40 -4.64
N ASN A 49 -9.06 6.06 -3.71
CA ASN A 49 -8.80 7.50 -3.81
C ASN A 49 -7.79 7.83 -4.91
N VAL A 50 -6.75 7.01 -5.11
CA VAL A 50 -5.72 7.25 -6.13
C VAL A 50 -6.31 7.28 -7.53
N ILE A 51 -7.21 6.35 -7.87
CA ILE A 51 -7.89 6.36 -9.19
C ILE A 51 -8.91 7.49 -9.33
N THR A 52 -9.29 8.14 -8.22
CA THR A 52 -10.26 9.24 -8.20
C THR A 52 -9.56 10.59 -8.36
N TYR A 53 -8.44 10.77 -7.67
CA TYR A 53 -7.77 12.06 -7.49
C TYR A 53 -6.44 12.20 -8.24
N CYS A 54 -5.85 11.10 -8.72
CA CYS A 54 -4.69 11.16 -9.63
C CYS A 54 -5.21 11.02 -11.07
N GLU A 55 -5.09 12.08 -11.86
CA GLU A 55 -5.62 12.15 -13.23
C GLU A 55 -5.00 11.08 -14.13
N ALA A 56 -3.69 10.87 -14.02
CA ALA A 56 -3.03 9.78 -14.74
C ALA A 56 -3.64 8.42 -14.40
N MET A 57 -3.82 8.12 -13.11
CA MET A 57 -4.34 6.81 -12.67
C MET A 57 -5.80 6.61 -13.07
N LYS A 58 -6.61 7.65 -12.96
CA LYS A 58 -8.01 7.66 -13.42
C LYS A 58 -8.13 7.28 -14.90
N ASN A 59 -7.28 7.87 -15.75
CA ASN A 59 -7.28 7.60 -17.19
C ASN A 59 -6.86 6.15 -17.50
N ILE A 60 -5.88 5.60 -16.78
CA ILE A 60 -5.41 4.22 -16.96
C ILE A 60 -6.44 3.21 -16.42
N TYR A 61 -7.10 3.56 -15.33
CA TYR A 61 -8.13 2.74 -14.71
C TYR A 61 -9.33 2.56 -15.65
N GLY A 62 -9.78 3.64 -16.28
CA GLY A 62 -10.86 3.64 -17.25
C GLY A 62 -12.19 3.22 -16.62
N GLU A 63 -12.86 2.23 -17.24
CA GLU A 63 -14.12 1.66 -16.71
C GLU A 63 -13.94 0.82 -15.43
N GLY A 64 -12.70 0.53 -15.06
CA GLY A 64 -12.39 -0.31 -13.90
C GLY A 64 -12.67 -1.80 -14.12
N SER A 65 -12.07 -2.63 -13.28
CA SER A 65 -12.34 -4.07 -13.25
C SER A 65 -11.92 -4.64 -11.91
N ALA A 66 -12.54 -5.75 -11.49
CA ALA A 66 -12.16 -6.46 -10.27
C ALA A 66 -10.66 -6.80 -10.23
N SER A 67 -10.06 -7.16 -11.36
CA SER A 67 -8.62 -7.45 -11.44
C SER A 67 -7.76 -6.21 -11.20
N LYS A 68 -8.08 -5.08 -11.82
CA LYS A 68 -7.35 -3.82 -11.57
C LYS A 68 -7.49 -3.35 -10.12
N SER A 69 -8.70 -3.43 -9.56
CA SER A 69 -8.95 -3.06 -8.16
C SER A 69 -8.18 -3.97 -7.21
N LEU A 70 -8.15 -5.28 -7.47
CA LEU A 70 -7.39 -6.25 -6.68
C LEU A 70 -5.89 -5.92 -6.66
N GLU A 71 -5.30 -5.69 -7.83
CA GLU A 71 -3.88 -5.37 -7.96
C GLU A 71 -3.52 -4.04 -7.28
N LEU A 72 -4.37 -3.01 -7.40
CA LEU A 72 -4.18 -1.74 -6.72
C LEU A 72 -4.33 -1.87 -5.19
N THR A 73 -5.37 -2.57 -4.72
CA THR A 73 -5.56 -2.80 -3.28
C THR A 73 -4.36 -3.56 -2.71
N LYS A 74 -3.87 -4.61 -3.38
CA LYS A 74 -2.65 -5.32 -3.00
C LYS A 74 -1.44 -4.40 -2.90
N LEU A 75 -1.18 -3.60 -3.94
CA LEU A 75 -0.07 -2.64 -3.97
C LEU A 75 -0.13 -1.64 -2.80
N PHE A 76 -1.30 -1.06 -2.54
CA PHE A 76 -1.45 -0.07 -1.48
C PHE A 76 -1.52 -0.68 -0.08
N THR A 77 -1.96 -1.93 0.08
CA THR A 77 -1.82 -2.67 1.34
C THR A 77 -0.35 -2.95 1.65
N LEU A 78 0.49 -3.26 0.66
CA LEU A 78 1.94 -3.34 0.86
C LEU A 78 2.55 -2.00 1.26
N LEU A 79 2.05 -0.88 0.72
CA LEU A 79 2.48 0.46 1.15
C LEU A 79 2.09 0.75 2.60
N MET A 80 0.89 0.35 3.04
CA MET A 80 0.50 0.43 4.45
C MET A 80 1.44 -0.39 5.33
N LEU A 81 1.85 -1.60 4.89
CA LEU A 81 2.82 -2.41 5.62
C LEU A 81 4.17 -1.69 5.76
N VAL A 82 4.68 -1.06 4.70
CA VAL A 82 5.89 -0.23 4.76
C VAL A 82 5.74 0.88 5.80
N GLN A 83 4.60 1.57 5.82
CA GLN A 83 4.31 2.62 6.79
C GLN A 83 4.26 2.10 8.24
N SER A 84 3.72 0.90 8.47
CA SER A 84 3.74 0.25 9.79
C SER A 84 5.15 -0.09 10.26
N TYR A 85 6.01 -0.61 9.37
CA TYR A 85 7.42 -0.86 9.68
C TYR A 85 8.14 0.41 10.12
N ARG A 86 7.94 1.51 9.41
CA ARG A 86 8.51 2.80 9.80
C ARG A 86 8.03 3.24 11.18
N TRP A 87 6.73 3.14 11.45
CA TRP A 87 6.19 3.51 12.76
C TRP A 87 6.80 2.66 13.89
N LEU A 88 6.95 1.35 13.67
CA LEU A 88 7.59 0.45 14.63
C LEU A 88 9.06 0.81 14.85
N SER A 89 9.80 1.15 13.80
CA SER A 89 11.20 1.60 13.89
C SER A 89 11.33 2.85 14.75
N GLU A 90 10.45 3.83 14.54
CA GLU A 90 10.46 5.11 15.27
C GLU A 90 10.04 4.96 16.75
N HIS A 91 9.21 3.97 17.09
CA HIS A 91 8.56 3.86 18.42
C HIS A 91 8.99 2.64 19.24
N ASN A 92 9.62 1.62 18.65
CA ASN A 92 10.06 0.40 19.33
C ASN A 92 11.48 0.00 18.88
N THR A 93 12.48 0.34 19.70
CA THR A 93 13.91 0.05 19.47
C THR A 93 14.30 -1.44 19.53
N GLN A 94 13.34 -2.35 19.75
CA GLN A 94 13.55 -3.80 19.82
C GLN A 94 12.98 -4.56 18.62
N THR A 95 12.44 -3.87 17.62
CA THR A 95 11.83 -4.52 16.45
C THR A 95 12.91 -5.11 15.53
N ASP A 96 12.76 -6.37 15.13
CA ASP A 96 13.63 -6.98 14.11
C ASP A 96 13.31 -6.41 12.73
N GLU A 97 14.13 -5.45 12.30
CA GLU A 97 14.08 -4.81 10.99
C GLU A 97 14.91 -5.55 9.93
N SER A 98 15.30 -6.81 10.19
CA SER A 98 16.00 -7.61 9.21
C SER A 98 15.22 -7.74 7.91
N GLU A 99 15.95 -7.85 6.80
CA GLU A 99 15.36 -8.08 5.48
C GLU A 99 14.51 -9.37 5.46
N ASP A 100 14.91 -10.40 6.21
CA ASP A 100 14.17 -11.66 6.31
C ASP A 100 12.83 -11.50 7.03
N SER A 101 12.79 -10.69 8.11
CA SER A 101 11.54 -10.30 8.79
C SER A 101 10.61 -9.56 7.83
N ALA A 102 11.15 -8.58 7.09
CA ALA A 102 10.40 -7.81 6.10
C ALA A 102 9.84 -8.69 4.96
N LYS A 103 10.63 -9.65 4.45
CA LYS A 103 10.18 -10.64 3.46
C LYS A 103 9.05 -11.51 3.99
N ALA A 104 9.18 -12.02 5.22
CA ALA A 104 8.16 -12.85 5.84
C ALA A 104 6.84 -12.10 6.03
N ALA A 105 6.89 -10.85 6.49
CA ALA A 105 5.68 -10.02 6.63
C ALA A 105 5.01 -9.74 5.27
N ALA A 106 5.81 -9.44 4.24
CA ALA A 106 5.29 -9.26 2.88
C ALA A 106 4.64 -10.54 2.34
N ALA A 107 5.30 -11.69 2.50
CA ALA A 107 4.76 -12.98 2.08
C ALA A 107 3.43 -13.30 2.78
N ASN A 108 3.32 -13.04 4.09
CA ASN A 108 2.07 -13.23 4.84
C ASN A 108 0.94 -12.35 4.30
N VAL A 109 1.21 -11.07 4.02
CA VAL A 109 0.21 -10.17 3.42
C VAL A 109 -0.17 -10.63 2.02
N LEU A 110 0.80 -10.97 1.18
CA LEU A 110 0.58 -11.43 -0.20
C LEU A 110 -0.21 -12.74 -0.28
N ALA A 111 -0.02 -13.65 0.68
CA ALA A 111 -0.79 -14.89 0.77
C ALA A 111 -2.29 -14.63 0.97
N LEU A 112 -2.69 -13.51 1.61
CA LEU A 112 -4.10 -13.12 1.74
C LEU A 112 -4.75 -12.80 0.39
N PHE A 113 -3.94 -12.33 -0.57
CA PHE A 113 -4.33 -12.07 -1.95
C PHE A 113 -4.14 -13.29 -2.86
N GLY A 114 -3.56 -14.38 -2.34
CA GLY A 114 -3.22 -15.57 -3.12
C GLY A 114 -2.08 -15.34 -4.11
N ASP A 115 -1.16 -14.41 -3.83
CA ASP A 115 -0.10 -13.98 -4.75
C ASP A 115 1.26 -13.79 -4.04
N ASP A 116 1.70 -14.83 -3.33
CA ASP A 116 2.96 -14.91 -2.59
C ASP A 116 4.19 -15.20 -3.48
N GLU A 117 4.12 -14.85 -4.77
CA GLU A 117 5.22 -15.02 -5.71
C GLU A 117 6.43 -14.13 -5.37
N ASP A 118 7.65 -14.66 -5.57
CA ASP A 118 8.92 -13.98 -5.26
C ASP A 118 9.02 -12.57 -5.85
N ARG A 119 8.45 -12.36 -7.06
CA ARG A 119 8.45 -11.03 -7.71
C ARG A 119 7.71 -9.96 -6.92
N ASN A 120 6.64 -10.32 -6.21
CA ASN A 120 5.86 -9.38 -5.41
C ASN A 120 6.51 -9.09 -4.06
N ILE A 121 7.20 -10.08 -3.51
CA ILE A 121 8.07 -9.88 -2.34
C ILE A 121 9.21 -8.92 -2.72
N GLU A 122 9.83 -9.09 -3.89
CA GLU A 122 10.86 -8.18 -4.38
C GLU A 122 10.32 -6.77 -4.62
N LEU A 123 9.11 -6.63 -5.16
CA LEU A 123 8.42 -5.34 -5.29
C LEU A 123 8.27 -4.65 -3.93
N PHE A 124 7.83 -5.38 -2.90
CA PHE A 124 7.74 -4.84 -1.54
C PHE A 124 9.10 -4.36 -1.02
N LEU A 125 10.17 -5.13 -1.22
CA LEU A 125 11.51 -4.73 -0.79
C LEU A 125 11.99 -3.46 -1.51
N LYS A 126 11.70 -3.33 -2.81
CA LYS A 126 11.99 -2.11 -3.60
C LYS A 126 11.20 -0.92 -3.07
N MET A 127 9.91 -1.10 -2.76
CA MET A 127 9.07 -0.07 -2.12
C MET A 127 9.65 0.38 -0.78
N LYS A 128 9.94 -0.56 0.12
CA LYS A 128 10.50 -0.28 1.44
C LYS A 128 11.84 0.47 1.32
N THR A 129 12.76 -0.06 0.50
CA THR A 129 14.08 0.55 0.26
C THR A 129 13.97 2.00 -0.23
N GLN A 130 13.04 2.27 -1.15
CA GLN A 130 12.83 3.62 -1.67
C GLN A 130 12.19 4.55 -0.63
N PHE A 131 11.20 4.04 0.11
CA PHE A 131 10.48 4.79 1.13
C PHE A 131 11.39 5.22 2.26
N ASP A 132 12.22 4.31 2.77
CA ASP A 132 13.22 4.58 3.82
C ASP A 132 14.23 5.61 3.33
N TYR A 133 14.76 5.43 2.11
CA TYR A 133 15.71 6.36 1.51
C TYR A 133 15.17 7.79 1.40
N ASP A 134 13.96 7.96 0.85
CA ASP A 134 13.37 9.28 0.67
C ASP A 134 12.99 9.94 2.01
N SER A 135 12.58 9.13 3.00
CA SER A 135 12.28 9.60 4.36
C SER A 135 13.53 10.15 5.05
N ASP A 136 14.65 9.41 4.98
CA ASP A 136 15.92 9.80 5.61
C ASP A 136 16.57 11.02 4.94
N HIS A 137 16.46 11.11 3.61
CA HIS A 137 17.15 12.13 2.82
C HIS A 137 16.30 13.37 2.54
N HIS A 138 15.11 13.48 3.15
CA HIS A 138 14.22 14.64 3.05
C HIS A 138 13.91 15.05 1.60
N THR A 139 13.82 14.10 0.67
CA THR A 139 13.65 14.34 -0.79
C THR A 139 12.22 14.71 -1.19
N SER A 140 11.40 15.22 -0.25
CA SER A 140 9.97 15.51 -0.41
C SER A 140 9.10 14.33 -0.90
N MET A 141 9.60 13.08 -0.76
CA MET A 141 8.93 11.85 -1.22
C MET A 141 8.59 11.86 -2.73
N VAL A 142 9.30 12.69 -3.52
CA VAL A 142 9.00 12.87 -4.94
C VAL A 142 9.41 11.65 -5.75
N HIS A 143 10.55 11.03 -5.43
CA HIS A 143 11.00 9.83 -6.13
C HIS A 143 10.07 8.66 -5.82
N MET A 144 9.82 8.39 -4.54
CA MET A 144 8.87 7.37 -4.11
C MET A 144 7.48 7.60 -4.70
N GLY A 145 6.99 8.86 -4.73
CA GLY A 145 5.70 9.18 -5.31
C GLY A 145 5.62 8.86 -6.81
N GLY A 146 6.64 9.25 -7.58
CA GLY A 146 6.70 8.91 -9.01
C GLY A 146 6.81 7.41 -9.27
N LEU A 147 7.58 6.69 -8.46
CA LEU A 147 7.74 5.23 -8.55
C LEU A 147 6.45 4.49 -8.18
N MET A 148 5.74 4.94 -7.13
CA MET A 148 4.42 4.43 -6.75
C MET A 148 3.38 4.62 -7.84
N LEU A 149 3.35 5.77 -8.51
CA LEU A 149 2.48 5.97 -9.68
C LEU A 149 2.85 5.05 -10.84
N GLY A 150 4.15 4.77 -11.02
CA GLY A 150 4.62 3.79 -12.00
C GLY A 150 4.14 2.36 -11.67
N TRP A 151 4.29 1.91 -10.42
CA TRP A 151 3.78 0.60 -9.98
C TRP A 151 2.25 0.53 -10.08
N ALA A 152 1.53 1.61 -9.74
CA ALA A 152 0.07 1.65 -9.87
C ALA A 152 -0.39 1.59 -11.33
N ALA A 153 0.31 2.27 -12.24
CA ALA A 153 0.05 2.14 -13.68
C ALA A 153 0.26 0.70 -14.18
N GLU A 154 1.32 0.03 -13.72
CA GLU A 154 1.62 -1.36 -14.09
C GLU A 154 0.63 -2.37 -13.52
N ALA A 155 0.19 -2.17 -12.27
CA ALA A 155 -0.92 -2.92 -11.67
C ALA A 155 -2.21 -2.84 -12.50
N MET A 156 -2.37 -1.78 -13.30
CA MET A 156 -3.49 -1.58 -14.21
C MET A 156 -3.20 -1.93 -15.68
N GLY A 157 -2.02 -2.49 -15.97
CA GLY A 157 -1.63 -2.99 -17.29
C GLY A 157 -0.81 -2.04 -18.17
N GLN A 158 -0.38 -0.88 -17.66
CA GLN A 158 0.47 0.05 -18.41
C GLN A 158 1.92 -0.04 -17.94
N LYS A 159 2.76 -0.70 -18.75
CA LYS A 159 4.21 -0.84 -18.48
C LYS A 159 4.91 0.52 -18.47
N CYS A 160 5.56 0.87 -17.36
CA CYS A 160 6.19 2.18 -17.15
C CYS A 160 7.70 2.08 -16.98
N VAL A 161 8.20 1.06 -16.27
CA VAL A 161 9.61 0.94 -15.91
C VAL A 161 10.07 -0.50 -16.10
N ASP A 162 11.31 -0.66 -16.51
CA ASP A 162 12.03 -1.91 -16.42
C ASP A 162 12.59 -2.11 -15.00
N TRP A 163 11.78 -2.69 -14.12
CA TRP A 163 12.11 -2.88 -12.71
C TRP A 163 13.23 -3.89 -12.45
N GLU A 164 13.52 -4.78 -13.40
CA GLU A 164 14.63 -5.73 -13.30
C GLU A 164 15.97 -5.02 -13.51
N ASN A 165 15.99 -4.00 -14.36
CA ASN A 165 17.18 -3.19 -14.65
C ASN A 165 17.27 -1.90 -13.80
N THR A 166 16.37 -1.73 -12.83
CA THR A 166 16.36 -0.57 -11.94
C THR A 166 17.08 -0.88 -10.62
N LYS A 167 18.07 -0.05 -10.27
CA LYS A 167 18.77 -0.14 -8.98
C LYS A 167 18.07 0.73 -7.93
N PHE A 168 17.73 0.12 -6.80
CA PHE A 168 17.18 0.80 -5.63
C PHE A 168 18.25 1.03 -4.56
N PRO A 169 18.17 2.14 -3.78
CA PRO A 169 17.21 3.24 -3.95
C PRO A 169 17.55 4.11 -5.17
N VAL A 170 16.50 4.62 -5.81
CA VAL A 170 16.60 5.63 -6.88
C VAL A 170 16.93 6.96 -6.24
N LYS A 171 18.21 7.35 -6.35
CA LYS A 171 18.73 8.62 -5.81
C LYS A 171 18.38 9.84 -6.65
N SER A 172 18.02 9.62 -7.92
CA SER A 172 17.65 10.67 -8.87
C SER A 172 16.80 10.09 -10.00
N MET A 173 15.64 10.71 -10.25
CA MET A 173 14.81 10.38 -11.41
C MET A 173 15.51 10.67 -12.73
N SER A 174 16.45 11.62 -12.77
CA SER A 174 17.23 11.87 -13.98
C SER A 174 18.11 10.66 -14.29
N THR A 175 18.79 10.07 -13.30
CA THR A 175 19.63 8.89 -13.50
C THR A 175 18.81 7.70 -13.98
N LEU A 176 17.61 7.50 -13.42
CA LEU A 176 16.68 6.46 -13.86
C LEU A 176 16.22 6.66 -15.31
N THR A 177 16.00 7.90 -15.72
CA THR A 177 15.64 8.21 -17.12
C THR A 177 16.81 7.94 -18.06
N HIS A 178 18.04 8.36 -17.68
CA HIS A 178 19.23 8.18 -18.52
C HIS A 178 19.72 6.73 -18.61
N SER A 179 19.35 5.85 -17.66
CA SER A 179 19.68 4.42 -17.76
C SER A 179 18.85 3.68 -18.81
N GLY A 180 17.79 4.33 -19.35
CA GLY A 180 16.85 3.69 -20.27
C GLY A 180 15.81 2.80 -19.58
N ALA A 181 15.78 2.78 -18.24
CA ALA A 181 14.83 1.96 -17.49
C ALA A 181 13.39 2.51 -17.56
N VAL A 182 13.20 3.81 -17.77
CA VAL A 182 11.86 4.40 -17.93
C VAL A 182 11.36 4.19 -19.36
N LEU A 183 10.33 3.36 -19.50
CA LEU A 183 9.67 3.04 -20.77
C LEU A 183 8.54 4.03 -21.08
N ASP A 184 7.78 4.41 -20.05
CA ASP A 184 6.77 5.46 -20.12
C ASP A 184 6.77 6.28 -18.83
N SER A 185 7.20 7.54 -18.95
CA SER A 185 7.26 8.48 -17.82
C SER A 185 5.95 9.22 -17.58
N SER A 186 4.97 9.10 -18.48
CA SER A 186 3.76 9.90 -18.46
C SER A 186 2.98 9.80 -17.13
N PRO A 187 2.83 8.63 -16.49
CA PRO A 187 2.07 8.52 -15.25
C PRO A 187 2.86 8.94 -14.02
N MET A 188 4.20 9.01 -14.11
CA MET A 188 5.11 9.13 -12.97
C MET A 188 5.55 10.56 -12.66
N ARG A 189 5.38 11.48 -13.62
CA ARG A 189 6.07 12.79 -13.61
C ARG A 189 5.20 13.97 -13.19
N SER A 190 3.90 13.78 -13.00
CA SER A 190 2.95 14.84 -12.69
C SER A 190 3.08 15.26 -11.22
N PRO A 191 3.52 16.51 -10.91
CA PRO A 191 3.61 16.96 -9.52
C PRO A 191 2.24 17.00 -8.83
N GLY A 192 1.17 17.25 -9.61
CA GLY A 192 -0.21 17.21 -9.13
C GLY A 192 -0.61 15.81 -8.67
N ASP A 193 -0.31 14.78 -9.48
CA ASP A 193 -0.64 13.40 -9.14
C ASP A 193 0.23 12.87 -8.00
N ILE A 194 1.51 13.25 -7.94
CA ILE A 194 2.39 12.88 -6.80
C ILE A 194 1.84 13.47 -5.49
N LYS A 195 1.39 14.73 -5.52
CA LYS A 195 0.77 15.36 -4.35
C LYS A 195 -0.56 14.68 -3.99
N ALA A 196 -1.39 14.38 -4.97
CA ALA A 196 -2.67 13.69 -4.77
C ALA A 196 -2.45 12.29 -4.18
N LEU A 197 -1.50 11.51 -4.72
CA LEU A 197 -1.10 10.20 -4.20
C LEU A 197 -0.78 10.27 -2.72
N TRP A 198 0.07 11.22 -2.29
CA TRP A 198 0.44 11.32 -0.88
C TRP A 198 -0.71 11.78 0.02
N ALA A 199 -1.65 12.59 -0.50
CA ALA A 199 -2.89 12.89 0.22
C ALA A 199 -3.78 11.64 0.37
N CYS A 200 -3.92 10.83 -0.68
CA CYS A 200 -4.66 9.56 -0.66
C CYS A 200 -4.01 8.55 0.30
N HIS A 201 -2.68 8.49 0.32
CA HIS A 201 -1.92 7.69 1.27
C HIS A 201 -2.16 8.14 2.70
N GLY A 202 -2.09 9.46 2.98
CA GLY A 202 -2.38 10.00 4.30
C GLY A 202 -3.79 9.68 4.81
N LEU A 203 -4.80 9.73 3.93
CA LEU A 203 -6.16 9.29 4.26
C LEU A 203 -6.23 7.78 4.53
N GLY A 204 -5.56 6.97 3.73
CA GLY A 204 -5.46 5.51 3.97
C GLY A 204 -4.79 5.19 5.30
N CYS A 205 -3.71 5.88 5.67
CA CYS A 205 -3.08 5.73 6.97
C CYS A 205 -4.03 6.09 8.12
N LYS A 206 -4.83 7.15 7.95
CA LYS A 206 -5.86 7.52 8.93
C LYS A 206 -6.89 6.40 9.09
N VAL A 207 -7.41 5.86 7.99
CA VAL A 207 -8.37 4.73 8.01
C VAL A 207 -7.75 3.49 8.65
N MET A 208 -6.50 3.15 8.31
CA MET A 208 -5.77 2.04 8.93
C MET A 208 -5.69 2.21 10.45
N MET A 209 -5.32 3.40 10.94
CA MET A 209 -5.21 3.67 12.37
C MET A 209 -6.58 3.62 13.07
N GLU A 210 -7.60 4.26 12.51
CA GLU A 210 -8.96 4.26 13.07
C GLU A 210 -9.53 2.85 13.14
N HIS A 211 -9.31 2.03 12.10
CA HIS A 211 -9.75 0.65 12.06
C HIS A 211 -9.00 -0.21 13.11
N TYR A 212 -7.70 0.00 13.29
CA TYR A 212 -6.91 -0.69 14.29
C TYR A 212 -7.32 -0.32 15.72
N GLU A 213 -7.51 0.98 16.00
CA GLU A 213 -7.91 1.49 17.32
C GLU A 213 -9.37 1.15 17.67
N GLY A 214 -10.29 1.31 16.72
CA GLY A 214 -11.71 1.00 16.88
C GLY A 214 -11.92 -0.48 17.21
N LYS A 215 -11.29 -1.39 16.46
CA LYS A 215 -11.38 -2.83 16.74
C LYS A 215 -10.68 -3.24 18.03
N LYS A 216 -9.61 -2.54 18.43
CA LYS A 216 -8.94 -2.76 19.72
C LYS A 216 -9.85 -2.41 20.90
N ALA A 217 -10.63 -1.32 20.78
CA ALA A 217 -11.62 -0.95 21.78
C ALA A 217 -12.73 -2.00 21.93
N ASP A 218 -13.24 -2.52 20.81
CA ASP A 218 -14.27 -3.56 20.79
C ASP A 218 -13.78 -4.91 21.34
N SER A 219 -12.54 -5.33 21.01
CA SER A 219 -11.95 -6.55 21.58
C SER A 219 -11.76 -6.43 23.10
N ASN A 220 -11.31 -5.27 23.58
CA ASN A 220 -11.15 -5.04 25.02
C ASN A 220 -12.50 -4.96 25.76
N ALA A 221 -13.55 -4.47 25.11
CA ALA A 221 -14.91 -4.49 25.65
C ALA A 221 -15.45 -5.93 25.72
N SER A 222 -15.21 -6.77 24.70
CA SER A 222 -15.63 -8.17 24.69
C SER A 222 -14.87 -9.06 25.70
N ALA A 223 -13.59 -8.77 25.97
CA ALA A 223 -12.79 -9.49 26.95
C ALA A 223 -13.13 -9.15 28.41
N ASN A 224 -13.71 -7.97 28.65
CA ASN A 224 -14.12 -7.49 29.97
C ASN A 224 -15.57 -7.83 30.36
N ASN A 225 -16.28 -8.61 29.55
CA ASN A 225 -17.53 -9.25 29.96
C ASN A 225 -17.23 -10.71 30.39
N PRO A 226 -16.92 -10.97 31.66
CA PRO A 226 -17.15 -12.30 32.19
C PRO A 226 -18.67 -12.52 32.15
N GLU A 227 -19.11 -13.54 31.43
CA GLU A 227 -20.46 -14.07 31.56
C GLU A 227 -20.80 -14.19 33.05
N SER A 228 -21.68 -13.31 33.49
CA SER A 228 -22.31 -13.36 34.80
C SER A 228 -23.77 -13.68 34.57
N ALA A 229 -24.07 -14.97 34.44
CA ALA A 229 -25.30 -15.64 34.89
C ALA A 229 -25.17 -17.15 34.71
#